data_AF-A0A2N2K3U2-F1
#
_entry.id   AF-A0A2N2K3U2-F1
#
_cell.length_a   1.000
_cell.length_b   1.000
_cell.length_c   1.000
_cell.angle_alpha   90.00
_cell.angle_beta   90.00
_cell.angle_gamma   90.00
#
_symmetry.space_group_name_H-M   'P 1'
#
loop_
_entity.id
_entity.type
_entity.pdbx_description
1 polymer ?
#
loop_
_entity_poly.entity_id
_entity_poly.type
_entity_poly.pdbx_seq_one_letter_code
_entity_poly.pdbx_strand_id
1 'polypeptide(L)'
;MVKSRISLIAAVLASALIGGCASPVTREAVAPGRDITLPLPISSAEVEARTARLAGRLEQTRMGESERKVAMDLLNSYQMIGATLQPPMAEGDRQRIIRLLFESLSKIDEAYFLRESKEGDEFSRIIDQYTSRRKEIIQDYLDANHGMVVEKSIALRDLFGEEALTPEIGLLYSISLAKQGRLAEAVSSGESIVRDLEKRPDLVNLRAYILEWQIAMGQGKSAEEGLKELTQRVAEKEALLKEARERMGFQEKAESPTETAPPSIAPPLAYEDSSTPGSPESIETALAEVRDLVLRGEFTKAKFLLLQQRIRFPQGPQTEAIDAAMREVELAQEKRELARDRGELLPEKSEDELRTEKAMLESERLILAKKLVEQENFTEAVARLDELQREGSASAEVASLKEMATEKLINKERNRAAKLYLMARAETDLSKKEELLVSSYNILKALLDKYPSSPLQKKVNDNMATIKDEMGRLKKRAQ
;
A
#
# COMPACT_ATOMS: atom_id res chain seq x y z
N MET A 1 -5.67 -94.32 76.80
CA MET A 1 -5.24 -94.16 75.39
C MET A 1 -6.16 -93.19 74.63
N VAL A 2 -6.18 -91.90 74.99
CA VAL A 2 -6.89 -90.84 74.22
C VAL A 2 -6.16 -89.47 74.31
N LYS A 3 -5.30 -89.24 75.31
CA LYS A 3 -4.59 -87.96 75.49
C LYS A 3 -3.36 -87.73 74.60
N SER A 4 -2.86 -88.73 73.87
CA SER A 4 -1.66 -88.60 73.02
C SER A 4 -1.96 -88.27 71.54
N ARG A 5 -3.24 -88.16 71.14
CA ARG A 5 -3.61 -87.87 69.74
C ARG A 5 -4.14 -86.44 69.51
N ILE A 6 -4.39 -85.67 70.57
CA ILE A 6 -4.86 -84.27 70.47
C ILE A 6 -3.67 -83.29 70.40
N SER A 7 -2.51 -83.65 70.95
CA SER A 7 -1.29 -82.83 70.86
C SER A 7 -0.63 -82.85 69.47
N LEU A 8 -0.94 -83.85 68.63
CA LEU A 8 -0.35 -83.97 67.30
C LEU A 8 -1.14 -83.23 66.21
N ILE A 9 -2.43 -82.92 66.46
CA ILE A 9 -3.26 -82.16 65.53
C ILE A 9 -3.10 -80.64 65.77
N ALA A 10 -2.84 -80.22 67.01
CA ALA A 10 -2.54 -78.81 67.33
C ALA A 10 -1.16 -78.34 66.80
N ALA A 11 -0.17 -79.23 66.72
CA ALA A 11 1.15 -78.91 66.19
C ALA A 11 1.20 -78.83 64.65
N VAL A 12 0.30 -79.54 63.96
CA VAL A 12 0.20 -79.52 62.48
C VAL A 12 -0.69 -78.37 61.98
N LEU A 13 -1.67 -77.89 62.77
CA LEU A 13 -2.44 -76.69 62.40
C LEU A 13 -1.72 -75.36 62.71
N ALA A 14 -0.75 -75.33 63.62
CA ALA A 14 0.03 -74.13 63.94
C ALA A 14 1.18 -73.86 62.97
N SER A 15 1.54 -74.83 62.11
CA SER A 15 2.64 -74.72 61.14
C SER A 15 2.18 -74.38 59.71
N ALA A 16 0.88 -74.15 59.49
CA ALA A 16 0.30 -73.83 58.17
C ALA A 16 -0.10 -72.34 57.98
N LEU A 17 0.31 -71.42 58.86
CA LEU A 17 -0.04 -69.99 58.79
C LEU A 17 1.16 -69.03 58.73
N ILE A 18 2.37 -69.49 58.38
CA ILE A 18 3.53 -68.62 58.10
C ILE A 18 4.17 -68.96 56.75
N GLY A 19 3.33 -69.24 55.76
CA GLY A 19 3.70 -69.47 54.36
C GLY A 19 3.20 -68.35 53.45
N GLY A 20 3.32 -67.09 53.86
CA GLY A 20 3.18 -65.97 52.95
C GLY A 20 4.50 -65.78 52.21
N CYS A 21 4.53 -66.12 50.91
CA CYS A 21 5.59 -65.72 50.00
C CYS A 21 5.62 -64.19 49.88
N ALA A 22 6.22 -63.51 50.85
CA ALA A 22 6.79 -62.20 50.63
C ALA A 22 8.04 -62.43 49.80
N SER A 23 7.96 -62.16 48.50
CA SER A 23 9.14 -62.05 47.65
C SER A 23 10.15 -61.16 48.37
N PRO A 24 11.44 -61.55 48.46
CA PRO A 24 12.45 -60.66 48.96
C PRO A 24 12.40 -59.41 48.08
N VAL A 25 12.05 -58.27 48.68
CA VAL A 25 12.27 -56.98 48.04
C VAL A 25 13.78 -56.82 47.99
N THR A 26 14.38 -57.34 46.91
CA THR A 26 15.65 -56.83 46.42
C THR A 26 15.40 -55.35 46.23
N ARG A 27 15.91 -54.53 47.16
CA ARG A 27 16.26 -53.17 46.81
C ARG A 27 17.30 -53.33 45.73
N GLU A 28 16.87 -53.29 44.48
CA GLU A 28 17.73 -52.83 43.41
C GLU A 28 18.34 -51.54 43.95
N ALA A 29 19.67 -51.54 44.11
CA ALA A 29 20.38 -50.30 44.29
C ALA A 29 19.95 -49.45 43.10
N VAL A 30 19.10 -48.46 43.36
CA VAL A 30 18.80 -47.42 42.38
C VAL A 30 20.15 -46.84 42.08
N ALA A 31 20.72 -47.24 40.94
CA ALA A 31 21.87 -46.57 40.36
C ALA A 31 21.54 -45.08 40.43
N PRO A 32 22.48 -44.20 40.87
CA PRO A 32 22.21 -42.76 40.92
C PRO A 32 21.55 -42.40 39.59
N GLY A 33 20.32 -41.89 39.69
CA GLY A 33 19.45 -41.70 38.52
C GLY A 33 20.30 -41.07 37.44
N ARG A 34 20.31 -41.67 36.24
CA ARG A 34 21.04 -41.13 35.09
C ARG A 34 20.76 -39.64 35.08
N ASP A 35 21.79 -38.82 35.31
CA ASP A 35 21.68 -37.38 35.16
C ASP A 35 21.08 -37.16 33.78
N ILE A 36 19.82 -36.74 33.75
CA ILE A 36 19.15 -36.37 32.50
C ILE A 36 19.81 -35.06 32.12
N THR A 37 20.94 -35.15 31.43
CA THR A 37 21.58 -34.02 30.77
C THR A 37 20.63 -33.60 29.65
N LEU A 38 19.75 -32.66 29.98
CA LEU A 38 18.96 -31.95 28.97
C LEU A 38 19.95 -31.42 27.92
N PRO A 39 19.80 -31.77 26.64
CA PRO A 39 20.69 -31.27 25.61
C PRO A 39 20.63 -29.74 25.64
N LEU A 40 21.80 -29.12 25.62
CA LEU A 40 21.88 -27.66 25.55
C LEU A 40 21.12 -27.20 24.30
N PRO A 41 20.26 -26.17 24.41
CA PRO A 41 19.47 -25.66 23.29
C PRO A 41 20.32 -25.02 22.18
N ILE A 42 21.63 -24.90 22.38
CA ILE A 42 22.60 -24.32 21.47
C ILE A 42 23.79 -25.28 21.37
N SER A 43 24.12 -25.70 20.15
CA SER A 43 25.31 -26.53 19.90
C SER A 43 26.58 -25.68 19.75
N SER A 44 27.75 -26.23 20.10
CA SER A 44 29.04 -25.58 19.86
C SER A 44 29.23 -25.22 18.38
N ALA A 45 28.80 -26.09 17.48
CA ALA A 45 28.84 -25.89 16.03
C ALA A 45 28.02 -24.67 15.56
N GLU A 46 26.85 -24.40 16.18
CA GLU A 46 26.05 -23.22 15.86
C GLU A 46 26.72 -21.92 16.33
N VAL A 47 27.37 -21.95 17.49
CA VAL A 47 28.13 -20.80 18.02
C VAL A 47 29.35 -20.51 17.15
N GLU A 48 30.08 -21.54 16.72
CA GLU A 48 31.21 -21.40 15.80
C GLU A 48 30.77 -20.84 14.44
N ALA A 49 29.68 -21.36 13.86
CA ALA A 49 29.13 -20.85 12.60
C ALA A 49 28.62 -19.41 12.71
N ARG A 50 28.12 -18.97 13.86
CA ARG A 50 27.74 -17.57 14.12
C ARG A 50 28.97 -16.67 14.31
N THR A 51 29.99 -17.17 15.01
CA THR A 51 31.26 -16.47 15.23
C THR A 51 31.98 -16.21 13.90
N ALA A 52 32.10 -17.24 13.05
CA ALA A 52 32.72 -17.12 11.73
C ALA A 52 31.99 -16.14 10.80
N ARG A 53 30.64 -16.16 10.81
CA ARG A 53 29.83 -15.21 10.05
C ARG A 53 30.01 -13.76 10.51
N LEU A 54 30.06 -13.54 11.82
CA LEU A 54 30.22 -12.20 12.39
C LEU A 54 31.64 -11.66 12.16
N ALA A 55 32.67 -12.49 12.30
CA ALA A 55 34.05 -12.15 11.98
C ALA A 55 34.21 -11.77 10.50
N GLY A 56 33.65 -12.56 9.57
CA GLY A 56 33.69 -12.23 8.14
C GLY A 56 32.98 -10.92 7.79
N ARG A 57 31.87 -10.57 8.47
CA ARG A 57 31.22 -9.27 8.29
C ARG A 57 32.05 -8.12 8.84
N LEU A 58 32.75 -8.29 9.94
CA LEU A 58 33.66 -7.28 10.49
C LEU A 58 34.80 -6.93 9.52
N GLU A 59 35.26 -7.90 8.73
CA GLU A 59 36.32 -7.70 7.73
C GLU A 59 35.83 -7.04 6.43
N GLN A 60 34.56 -7.27 6.04
CA GLN A 60 34.05 -6.88 4.72
C GLN A 60 33.32 -5.52 4.68
N THR A 61 33.03 -4.88 5.83
CA THR A 61 32.03 -3.78 5.87
C THR A 61 32.59 -2.41 6.28
N ARG A 62 32.11 -1.34 5.63
CA ARG A 62 32.16 0.05 6.12
C ARG A 62 31.16 0.27 7.26
N MET A 63 31.32 -0.44 8.38
CA MET A 63 30.50 -0.22 9.59
C MET A 63 30.91 1.07 10.30
N GLY A 64 29.93 1.77 10.87
CA GLY A 64 30.18 2.91 11.75
C GLY A 64 30.93 2.49 13.02
N GLU A 65 31.66 3.40 13.66
CA GLU A 65 32.50 3.10 14.83
C GLU A 65 31.71 2.45 15.99
N SER A 66 30.48 2.91 16.21
CA SER A 66 29.56 2.34 17.21
C SER A 66 29.07 0.94 16.84
N GLU A 67 28.75 0.68 15.57
CA GLU A 67 28.29 -0.62 15.08
C GLU A 67 29.40 -1.66 15.15
N ARG A 68 30.63 -1.25 14.79
CA ARG A 68 31.82 -2.08 14.91
C ARG A 68 32.06 -2.48 16.36
N LYS A 69 31.91 -1.55 17.31
CA LYS A 69 32.05 -1.84 18.75
C LYS A 69 31.03 -2.87 19.23
N VAL A 70 29.75 -2.69 18.90
CA VAL A 70 28.68 -3.64 19.28
C VAL A 70 28.90 -5.02 18.64
N ALA A 71 29.33 -5.06 17.37
CA ALA A 71 29.65 -6.30 16.68
C ALA A 71 30.87 -7.02 17.29
N MET A 72 31.89 -6.29 17.73
CA MET A 72 33.04 -6.86 18.44
C MET A 72 32.64 -7.40 19.82
N ASP A 73 31.81 -6.68 20.57
CA ASP A 73 31.30 -7.12 21.87
C ASP A 73 30.44 -8.40 21.75
N LEU A 74 29.63 -8.48 20.69
CA LEU A 74 28.84 -9.67 20.36
C LEU A 74 29.73 -10.85 19.95
N LEU A 75 30.80 -10.59 19.17
CA LEU A 75 31.77 -11.62 18.78
C LEU A 75 32.48 -12.20 20.00
N ASN A 76 32.93 -11.34 20.91
CA ASN A 76 33.54 -11.74 22.18
C ASN A 76 32.56 -12.57 23.02
N SER A 77 31.28 -12.18 23.06
CA SER A 77 30.24 -12.91 23.78
C SER A 77 30.03 -14.32 23.21
N TYR A 78 30.00 -14.48 21.87
CA TYR A 78 29.91 -15.79 21.24
C TYR A 78 31.15 -16.66 21.47
N GLN A 79 32.36 -16.08 21.42
CA GLN A 79 33.59 -16.80 21.72
C GLN A 79 33.63 -17.31 23.17
N MET A 80 33.19 -16.47 24.12
CA MET A 80 33.08 -16.85 25.53
C MET A 80 32.06 -17.97 25.74
N ILE A 81 30.92 -17.93 25.05
CA ILE A 81 29.92 -18.99 25.07
C ILE A 81 30.49 -20.28 24.48
N GLY A 82 31.19 -20.21 23.35
CA GLY A 82 31.84 -21.36 22.72
C GLY A 82 32.88 -22.03 23.63
N ALA A 83 33.70 -21.24 24.34
CA ALA A 83 34.66 -21.73 25.31
C ALA A 83 33.99 -22.39 26.53
N THR A 84 32.82 -21.89 26.94
CA THR A 84 32.07 -22.40 28.10
C THR A 84 31.29 -23.68 27.74
N LEU A 85 31.02 -23.95 26.46
CA LEU A 85 30.31 -25.14 25.98
C LEU A 85 31.17 -26.41 25.91
N GLN A 86 32.49 -26.34 26.20
CA GLN A 86 33.37 -27.51 26.18
C GLN A 86 33.14 -28.42 27.41
N PRO A 87 32.94 -29.75 27.25
CA PRO A 87 32.75 -30.65 28.38
C PRO A 87 34.03 -30.84 29.21
N PRO A 88 33.93 -31.05 30.54
CA PRO A 88 32.70 -31.12 31.33
C PRO A 88 32.20 -29.73 31.77
N MET A 89 30.93 -29.43 31.49
CA MET A 89 30.29 -28.18 31.92
C MET A 89 29.81 -28.25 33.36
N ALA A 90 30.09 -27.23 34.17
CA ALA A 90 29.58 -27.08 35.52
C ALA A 90 28.15 -26.51 35.52
N GLU A 91 27.36 -26.78 36.57
CA GLU A 91 25.96 -26.34 36.64
C GLU A 91 25.81 -24.80 36.60
N GLY A 92 26.84 -24.05 37.02
CA GLY A 92 26.89 -22.58 36.94
C GLY A 92 27.14 -22.02 35.53
N ASP A 93 27.62 -22.85 34.59
CA ASP A 93 27.99 -22.40 33.25
C ASP A 93 26.77 -22.06 32.39
N ARG A 94 25.64 -22.72 32.62
CA ARG A 94 24.37 -22.39 31.95
C ARG A 94 23.86 -21.00 32.33
N GLN A 95 23.93 -20.65 33.62
CA GLN A 95 23.54 -19.32 34.08
C GLN A 95 24.48 -18.24 33.53
N ARG A 96 25.77 -18.54 33.40
CA ARG A 96 26.76 -17.64 32.80
C ARG A 96 26.47 -17.39 31.32
N ILE A 97 26.17 -18.43 30.55
CA ILE A 97 25.80 -18.32 29.13
C ILE A 97 24.52 -17.48 28.96
N ILE A 98 23.49 -17.73 29.78
CA ILE A 98 22.23 -16.96 29.72
C ILE A 98 22.49 -15.48 30.01
N ARG A 99 23.33 -15.15 31.01
CA ARG A 99 23.68 -13.76 31.32
C ARG A 99 24.43 -13.07 30.18
N LEU A 100 25.40 -13.76 29.56
CA LEU A 100 26.15 -13.22 28.42
C LEU A 100 25.25 -12.97 27.20
N LEU A 101 24.32 -13.89 26.91
CA LEU A 101 23.35 -13.72 25.83
C LEU A 101 22.40 -12.55 26.10
N PHE A 102 21.91 -12.42 27.34
CA PHE A 102 21.03 -11.32 27.72
C PHE A 102 21.75 -9.96 27.65
N GLU A 103 22.98 -9.87 28.17
CA GLU A 103 23.77 -8.63 28.11
C GLU A 103 24.09 -8.20 26.67
N SER A 104 24.43 -9.16 25.81
CA SER A 104 24.70 -8.88 24.40
C SER A 104 23.44 -8.48 23.62
N LEU A 105 22.28 -9.08 23.92
CA LEU A 105 21.00 -8.68 23.35
C LEU A 105 20.64 -7.25 23.79
N SER A 106 20.77 -6.91 25.08
CA SER A 106 20.48 -5.57 25.58
C SER A 106 21.35 -4.49 24.91
N LYS A 107 22.63 -4.77 24.67
CA LYS A 107 23.53 -3.84 23.95
C LYS A 107 23.13 -3.62 22.49
N ILE A 108 22.59 -4.66 21.83
CA ILE A 108 22.08 -4.56 20.46
C ILE A 108 20.75 -3.78 20.44
N ASP A 109 19.86 -4.07 21.36
CA ASP A 109 18.57 -3.38 21.49
C ASP A 109 18.78 -1.88 21.71
N GLU A 110 19.64 -1.49 22.66
CA GLU A 110 19.97 -0.09 22.91
C GLU A 110 20.57 0.59 21.66
N ALA A 111 21.51 -0.07 20.98
CA ALA A 111 22.11 0.48 19.76
C ALA A 111 21.11 0.63 18.61
N TYR A 112 20.18 -0.31 18.47
CA TYR A 112 19.12 -0.28 17.45
C TYR A 112 18.12 0.84 17.71
N PHE A 113 17.58 0.94 18.93
CA PHE A 113 16.60 1.97 19.28
C PHE A 113 17.20 3.38 19.31
N LEU A 114 18.46 3.54 19.73
CA LEU A 114 19.17 4.82 19.64
C LEU A 114 19.39 5.28 18.19
N ARG A 115 19.56 4.34 17.26
CA ARG A 115 19.69 4.63 15.84
C ARG A 115 18.34 5.03 15.24
N GLU A 116 17.28 4.27 15.52
CA GLU A 116 15.93 4.58 15.05
C GLU A 116 15.47 5.97 15.51
N SER A 117 15.76 6.35 16.76
CA SER A 117 15.45 7.70 17.25
C SER A 117 16.24 8.81 16.55
N LYS A 118 17.50 8.56 16.19
CA LYS A 118 18.36 9.55 15.53
C LYS A 118 18.00 9.72 14.06
N GLU A 119 17.74 8.62 13.35
CA GLU A 119 17.33 8.66 11.95
C GLU A 119 15.98 9.40 11.81
N GLY A 120 15.00 9.14 12.69
CA GLY A 120 13.72 9.86 12.68
C GLY A 120 13.86 11.38 12.86
N ASP A 121 14.72 11.82 13.79
CA ASP A 121 15.00 13.24 14.03
C ASP A 121 15.74 13.91 12.86
N GLU A 122 16.69 13.20 12.23
CA GLU A 122 17.43 13.70 11.06
C GLU A 122 16.51 13.89 9.84
N PHE A 123 15.62 12.93 9.57
CA PHE A 123 14.64 13.06 8.49
C PHE A 123 13.67 14.23 8.71
N SER A 124 13.17 14.42 9.94
CA SER A 124 12.30 15.56 10.25
C SER A 124 13.00 16.89 9.99
N ARG A 125 14.25 17.02 10.44
CA ARG A 125 15.06 18.25 10.23
C ARG A 125 15.29 18.55 8.76
N ILE A 126 15.55 17.52 7.95
CA ILE A 126 15.74 17.64 6.50
C ILE A 126 14.44 18.16 5.84
N ILE A 127 13.29 17.61 6.20
CA ILE A 127 11.99 18.04 5.66
C ILE A 127 11.66 19.47 6.08
N ASP A 128 11.94 19.83 7.34
CA ASP A 128 11.73 21.18 7.85
C ASP A 128 12.63 22.19 7.14
N GLN A 129 13.89 21.83 6.89
CA GLN A 129 14.84 22.65 6.16
C GLN A 129 14.41 22.86 4.70
N TYR A 130 13.99 21.79 4.02
CA TYR A 130 13.45 21.86 2.67
C TYR A 130 12.21 22.78 2.62
N THR A 131 11.26 22.57 3.53
CA THR A 131 10.02 23.34 3.58
C THR A 131 10.26 24.82 3.87
N SER A 132 11.20 25.13 4.76
CA SER A 132 11.58 26.50 5.09
C SER A 132 12.20 27.21 3.89
N ARG A 133 13.17 26.57 3.22
CA ARG A 133 13.79 27.13 2.00
C ARG A 133 12.78 27.32 0.87
N ARG A 134 11.85 26.38 0.69
CA ARG A 134 10.77 26.51 -0.29
C ARG A 134 9.91 27.75 -0.03
N LYS A 135 9.53 27.98 1.23
CA LYS A 135 8.76 29.18 1.63
C LYS A 135 9.53 30.46 1.36
N GLU A 136 10.82 30.48 1.66
CA GLU A 136 11.68 31.63 1.36
C GLU A 136 11.73 31.96 -0.13
N ILE A 137 11.88 30.94 -0.99
CA ILE A 137 11.88 31.14 -2.45
C ILE A 137 10.56 31.76 -2.92
N ILE A 138 9.43 31.27 -2.41
CA ILE A 138 8.11 31.82 -2.75
C ILE A 138 8.00 33.26 -2.27
N GLN A 139 8.45 33.55 -1.04
CA GLN A 139 8.40 34.89 -0.48
C GLN A 139 9.28 35.87 -1.28
N ASP A 140 10.52 35.47 -1.62
CA ASP A 140 11.42 36.30 -2.44
C ASP A 140 10.82 36.59 -3.82
N TYR A 141 10.07 35.64 -4.40
CA TYR A 141 9.36 35.88 -5.66
C TYR A 141 8.23 36.90 -5.49
N LEU A 142 7.44 36.80 -4.41
CA LEU A 142 6.37 37.76 -4.09
C LEU A 142 6.93 39.17 -3.84
N ASP A 143 8.12 39.26 -3.24
CA ASP A 143 8.84 40.51 -3.00
C ASP A 143 9.59 41.03 -4.24
N ALA A 144 9.38 40.40 -5.41
CA ALA A 144 10.03 40.71 -6.70
C ALA A 144 11.58 40.59 -6.67
N ASN A 145 12.14 39.90 -5.68
CA ASN A 145 13.57 39.61 -5.56
C ASN A 145 13.98 38.41 -6.42
N HIS A 146 13.81 38.54 -7.74
CA HIS A 146 14.13 37.48 -8.71
C HIS A 146 15.58 37.00 -8.62
N GLY A 147 16.51 37.86 -8.18
CA GLY A 147 17.90 37.53 -7.82
C GLY A 147 18.00 36.34 -6.86
N MET A 148 17.37 36.52 -5.69
CA MET A 148 17.38 35.56 -4.60
C MET A 148 16.63 34.28 -4.95
N VAL A 149 15.54 34.39 -5.72
CA VAL A 149 14.79 33.21 -6.21
C VAL A 149 15.71 32.28 -7.00
N VAL A 150 16.52 32.82 -7.91
CA VAL A 150 17.46 32.02 -8.71
C VAL A 150 18.54 31.38 -7.83
N GLU A 151 19.18 32.17 -6.96
CA GLU A 151 20.23 31.68 -6.07
C GLU A 151 19.72 30.58 -5.12
N LYS A 152 18.59 30.82 -4.44
CA LYS A 152 18.02 29.86 -3.50
C LYS A 152 17.47 28.61 -4.19
N SER A 153 16.97 28.72 -5.42
CA SER A 153 16.53 27.55 -6.20
C SER A 153 17.71 26.68 -6.61
N ILE A 154 18.84 27.28 -7.00
CA ILE A 154 20.09 26.54 -7.27
C ILE A 154 20.59 25.88 -5.98
N ALA A 155 20.64 26.60 -4.87
CA ALA A 155 21.04 26.04 -3.58
C ALA A 155 20.12 24.90 -3.11
N LEU A 156 18.81 25.00 -3.36
CA LEU A 156 17.86 23.95 -3.05
C LEU A 156 18.15 22.68 -3.87
N ARG A 157 18.41 22.84 -5.16
CA ARG A 157 18.80 21.75 -6.05
C ARG A 157 20.14 21.12 -5.66
N ASP A 158 21.14 21.93 -5.31
CA ASP A 158 22.46 21.43 -4.95
C ASP A 158 22.43 20.62 -3.64
N LEU A 159 21.53 20.98 -2.71
CA LEU A 159 21.40 20.30 -1.41
C LEU A 159 20.54 19.03 -1.48
N PHE A 160 19.46 19.02 -2.27
CA PHE A 160 18.45 17.97 -2.25
C PHE A 160 18.31 17.21 -3.58
N GLY A 161 19.03 17.60 -4.63
CA GLY A 161 18.99 17.00 -5.97
C GLY A 161 18.04 17.73 -6.94
N GLU A 162 18.05 17.34 -8.22
CA GLU A 162 17.21 17.91 -9.29
C GLU A 162 15.71 17.80 -8.98
N GLU A 163 15.27 16.69 -8.37
CA GLU A 163 13.86 16.44 -8.03
C GLU A 163 13.33 17.35 -6.91
N ALA A 164 14.23 18.01 -6.17
CA ALA A 164 13.84 18.95 -5.12
C ALA A 164 13.12 20.18 -5.68
N LEU A 165 13.37 20.48 -6.96
CA LEU A 165 12.84 21.62 -7.67
C LEU A 165 11.47 21.27 -8.26
N THR A 166 10.47 21.16 -7.38
CA THR A 166 9.07 20.89 -7.73
C THR A 166 8.55 21.81 -8.86
N PRO A 167 7.58 21.39 -9.68
CA PRO A 167 7.09 22.18 -10.81
C PRO A 167 6.69 23.62 -10.44
N GLU A 168 6.13 23.81 -9.24
CA GLU A 168 5.76 25.13 -8.73
C GLU A 168 6.98 26.02 -8.49
N ILE A 169 8.04 25.49 -7.87
CA ILE A 169 9.31 26.22 -7.66
C ILE A 169 10.06 26.40 -8.97
N GLY A 170 10.02 25.40 -9.86
CA GLY A 170 10.55 25.49 -11.22
C GLY A 170 9.92 26.62 -12.01
N LEU A 171 8.60 26.81 -11.91
CA LEU A 171 7.91 27.91 -12.56
C LEU A 171 8.45 29.26 -12.06
N LEU A 172 8.62 29.43 -10.75
CA LEU A 172 9.18 30.66 -10.18
C LEU A 172 10.64 30.88 -10.61
N TYR A 173 11.43 29.80 -10.66
CA TYR A 173 12.82 29.82 -11.09
C TYR A 173 12.95 30.23 -12.56
N SER A 174 12.21 29.59 -13.47
CA SER A 174 12.23 29.90 -14.91
C SER A 174 11.78 31.33 -15.20
N ILE A 175 10.71 31.82 -14.55
CA ILE A 175 10.27 33.22 -14.69
C ILE A 175 11.36 34.17 -14.16
N SER A 176 11.98 33.85 -13.03
CA SER A 176 13.02 34.70 -12.43
C SER A 176 14.29 34.74 -13.28
N LEU A 177 14.69 33.63 -13.91
CA LEU A 177 15.75 33.58 -14.91
C LEU A 177 15.44 34.50 -16.10
N ALA A 178 14.21 34.45 -16.63
CA ALA A 178 13.80 35.31 -17.73
C ALA A 178 13.84 36.79 -17.34
N LYS A 179 13.40 37.14 -16.13
CA LYS A 179 13.46 38.50 -15.58
C LYS A 179 14.89 39.02 -15.39
N GLN A 180 15.86 38.13 -15.19
CA GLN A 180 17.29 38.46 -15.13
C GLN A 180 17.97 38.52 -16.51
N GLY A 181 17.23 38.29 -17.61
CA GLY A 181 17.79 38.28 -18.97
C GLY A 181 18.44 36.95 -19.38
N ARG A 182 18.36 35.90 -18.55
CA ARG A 182 18.88 34.56 -18.83
C ARG A 182 17.84 33.74 -19.61
N LEU A 183 17.47 34.20 -20.80
CA LEU A 183 16.34 33.68 -21.57
C LEU A 183 16.52 32.22 -22.02
N ALA A 184 17.72 31.82 -22.44
CA ALA A 184 17.97 30.45 -22.92
C ALA A 184 17.74 29.40 -21.81
N GLU A 185 18.21 29.69 -20.60
CA GLU A 185 18.02 28.82 -19.43
C GLU A 185 16.56 28.82 -18.97
N ALA A 186 15.90 29.98 -19.02
CA ALA A 186 14.48 30.10 -18.69
C ALA A 186 13.59 29.25 -19.63
N VAL A 187 13.89 29.25 -20.93
CA VAL A 187 13.15 28.44 -21.92
C VAL A 187 13.38 26.95 -21.68
N SER A 188 14.64 26.52 -21.57
CA SER A 188 14.98 25.11 -21.33
C SER A 188 14.33 24.56 -20.05
N SER A 189 14.44 25.32 -18.95
CA SER A 189 13.78 24.97 -17.68
C SER A 189 12.26 24.96 -17.83
N GLY A 190 11.69 26.00 -18.45
CA GLY A 190 10.25 26.16 -18.66
C GLY A 190 9.63 25.02 -19.47
N GLU A 191 10.25 24.59 -20.57
CA GLU A 191 9.77 23.49 -21.41
C GLU A 191 9.74 22.14 -20.68
N SER A 192 10.69 21.92 -19.76
CA SER A 192 10.66 20.73 -18.90
C SER A 192 9.47 20.78 -17.94
N ILE A 193 9.23 21.94 -17.32
CA ILE A 193 8.17 22.14 -16.33
C ILE A 193 6.78 22.07 -16.98
N VAL A 194 6.61 22.62 -18.19
CA VAL A 194 5.34 22.60 -18.93
C VAL A 194 4.86 21.16 -19.15
N ARG A 195 5.74 20.24 -19.56
CA ARG A 195 5.41 18.82 -19.75
C ARG A 195 4.89 18.14 -18.49
N ASP A 196 5.32 18.59 -17.31
CA ASP A 196 4.85 18.05 -16.04
C ASP A 196 3.57 18.72 -15.55
N LEU A 197 3.39 20.00 -15.84
CA LEU A 197 2.16 20.74 -15.52
C LEU A 197 0.98 20.34 -16.41
N GLU A 198 1.20 20.05 -17.71
CA GLU A 198 0.15 19.62 -18.65
C GLU A 198 -0.52 18.30 -18.25
N LYS A 199 0.15 17.45 -17.48
CA LYS A 199 -0.41 16.19 -16.96
C LYS A 199 -1.40 16.41 -15.80
N ARG A 200 -1.44 17.63 -15.23
CA ARG A 200 -2.21 17.95 -14.03
C ARG A 200 -3.37 18.89 -14.39
N PRO A 201 -4.53 18.79 -13.69
CA PRO A 201 -5.59 19.77 -13.84
C PRO A 201 -5.08 21.16 -13.46
N ASP A 202 -5.26 22.14 -14.33
CA ASP A 202 -4.85 23.51 -14.07
C ASP A 202 -5.87 24.27 -13.21
N LEU A 203 -5.51 25.50 -12.81
CA LEU A 203 -6.35 26.34 -11.98
C LEU A 203 -7.63 26.81 -12.70
N VAL A 204 -7.61 26.87 -14.04
CA VAL A 204 -8.78 27.24 -14.85
C VAL A 204 -9.81 26.12 -14.79
N ASN A 205 -9.39 24.87 -15.00
CA ASN A 205 -10.22 23.68 -14.88
C ASN A 205 -10.79 23.54 -13.47
N LEU A 206 -9.98 23.72 -12.43
CA LEU A 206 -10.45 23.67 -11.05
C LEU A 206 -11.56 24.71 -10.79
N ARG A 207 -11.43 25.92 -11.33
CA ARG A 207 -12.45 26.96 -11.18
C ARG A 207 -13.72 26.66 -11.96
N ALA A 208 -13.62 26.06 -13.14
CA ALA A 208 -14.77 25.59 -13.90
C ALA A 208 -15.56 24.52 -13.10
N TYR A 209 -14.88 23.54 -12.50
CA TYR A 209 -15.54 22.55 -11.65
C TYR A 209 -16.19 23.16 -10.40
N ILE A 210 -15.52 24.10 -9.73
CA ILE A 210 -16.12 24.80 -8.58
C ILE A 210 -17.40 25.55 -8.99
N LEU A 211 -17.38 26.21 -10.16
CA LEU A 211 -18.56 26.88 -10.71
C LEU A 211 -19.70 25.89 -10.97
N GLU A 212 -19.42 24.76 -11.60
CA GLU A 212 -20.41 23.69 -11.81
C GLU A 212 -21.03 23.22 -10.49
N TRP A 213 -20.19 23.01 -9.46
CA TRP A 213 -20.68 22.63 -8.13
C TRP A 213 -21.52 23.72 -7.48
N GLN A 214 -21.13 24.99 -7.59
CA GLN A 214 -21.90 26.11 -7.06
C GLN A 214 -23.27 26.24 -7.74
N ILE A 215 -23.35 26.02 -9.05
CA ILE A 215 -24.61 25.98 -9.81
C ILE A 215 -25.47 24.81 -9.31
N ALA A 216 -24.90 23.61 -9.19
CA ALA A 216 -25.62 22.43 -8.71
C ALA A 216 -26.14 22.58 -7.27
N MET A 217 -25.41 23.31 -6.41
CA MET A 217 -25.83 23.63 -5.05
C MET A 217 -26.82 24.80 -4.95
N GLY A 218 -27.23 25.40 -6.08
CA GLY A 218 -28.15 26.54 -6.11
C GLY A 218 -27.55 27.85 -5.58
N GLN A 219 -26.21 27.94 -5.50
CA GLN A 219 -25.49 29.12 -5.02
C GLN A 219 -25.30 30.17 -6.13
N GLY A 220 -26.41 30.69 -6.66
CA GLY A 220 -26.40 31.55 -7.85
C GLY A 220 -25.49 32.77 -7.76
N LYS A 221 -25.42 33.45 -6.60
CA LYS A 221 -24.55 34.62 -6.42
C LYS A 221 -23.05 34.28 -6.50
N SER A 222 -22.64 33.18 -5.86
CA SER A 222 -21.24 32.72 -5.91
C SER A 222 -20.88 32.16 -7.28
N ALA A 223 -21.83 31.55 -7.98
CA ALA A 223 -21.66 31.10 -9.37
C ALA A 223 -21.48 32.29 -10.34
N GLU A 224 -22.25 33.37 -10.19
CA GLU A 224 -22.07 34.58 -11.00
C GLU A 224 -20.68 35.22 -10.78
N GLU A 225 -20.24 35.32 -9.53
CA GLU A 225 -18.89 35.79 -9.19
C GLU A 225 -17.80 34.87 -9.77
N GLY A 226 -17.97 33.55 -9.61
CA GLY A 226 -17.06 32.55 -10.15
C GLY A 226 -16.95 32.60 -11.67
N LEU A 227 -18.07 32.76 -12.38
CA LEU A 227 -18.10 32.91 -13.84
C LEU A 227 -17.39 34.19 -14.30
N LYS A 228 -17.58 35.31 -13.59
CA LYS A 228 -16.92 36.57 -13.90
C LYS A 228 -15.40 36.44 -13.77
N GLU A 229 -14.91 35.86 -12.68
CA GLU A 229 -13.48 35.66 -12.49
C GLU A 229 -12.90 34.67 -13.51
N LEU A 230 -13.63 33.61 -13.87
CA LEU A 230 -13.20 32.65 -14.89
C LEU A 230 -13.08 33.33 -16.26
N THR A 231 -14.09 34.12 -16.64
CA THR A 231 -14.10 34.88 -17.90
C THR A 231 -12.93 35.86 -17.97
N GLN A 232 -12.66 36.58 -16.87
CA GLN A 232 -11.53 37.50 -16.81
C GLN A 232 -10.21 36.77 -17.05
N ARG A 233 -9.99 35.60 -16.42
CA ARG A 233 -8.75 34.83 -16.58
C ARG A 233 -8.57 34.28 -17.99
N VAL A 234 -9.65 33.83 -18.64
CA VAL A 234 -9.59 33.40 -20.04
C VAL A 234 -9.22 34.57 -20.94
N ALA A 235 -9.83 35.74 -20.74
CA ALA A 235 -9.49 36.95 -21.49
C ALA A 235 -8.02 37.38 -21.29
N GLU A 236 -7.49 37.29 -20.07
CA GLU A 236 -6.07 37.54 -19.78
C GLU A 236 -5.14 36.58 -20.56
N LYS A 237 -5.51 35.30 -20.65
CA LYS A 237 -4.75 34.31 -21.44
C LYS A 237 -4.84 34.56 -22.94
N GLU A 238 -6.02 34.92 -23.45
CA GLU A 238 -6.21 35.30 -24.86
C GLU A 238 -5.40 36.55 -25.24
N ALA A 239 -5.33 37.54 -24.33
CA ALA A 239 -4.50 38.73 -24.54
C ALA A 239 -3.01 38.37 -24.66
N LEU A 240 -2.50 37.48 -23.80
CA LEU A 240 -1.12 36.98 -23.88
C LEU A 240 -0.87 36.21 -25.19
N LEU A 241 -1.84 35.41 -25.65
CA LEU A 241 -1.74 34.72 -26.93
C LEU A 241 -1.70 35.69 -28.10
N LYS A 242 -2.54 36.74 -28.07
CA LYS A 242 -2.55 37.79 -29.10
C LYS A 242 -1.22 38.54 -29.15
N GLU A 243 -0.71 38.96 -28.00
CA GLU A 243 0.61 39.61 -27.91
C GLU A 243 1.73 38.70 -28.43
N ALA A 244 1.70 37.41 -28.10
CA ALA A 244 2.66 36.44 -28.62
C ALA A 244 2.57 36.31 -30.16
N ARG A 245 1.35 36.25 -30.73
CA ARG A 245 1.12 36.21 -32.17
C ARG A 245 1.63 37.46 -32.89
N GLU A 246 1.35 38.64 -32.33
CA GLU A 246 1.82 39.92 -32.84
C GLU A 246 3.35 39.98 -32.85
N ARG A 247 4.01 39.56 -31.76
CA ARG A 247 5.48 39.50 -31.66
C ARG A 247 6.10 38.46 -32.61
N MET A 248 5.37 37.40 -32.93
CA MET A 248 5.78 36.40 -33.93
C MET A 248 5.47 36.81 -35.37
N GLY A 249 4.87 37.99 -35.61
CA GLY A 249 4.59 38.51 -36.95
C GLY A 249 3.36 37.90 -37.63
N PHE A 250 2.50 37.21 -36.88
CA PHE A 250 1.20 36.77 -37.40
C PHE A 250 0.24 37.96 -37.41
N GLN A 251 0.18 38.70 -38.53
CA GLN A 251 -0.88 39.70 -38.75
C GLN A 251 -2.18 38.98 -39.11
N GLU A 252 -3.20 39.10 -38.25
CA GLU A 252 -4.59 38.90 -38.67
C GLU A 252 -4.90 39.96 -39.73
N LYS A 253 -4.99 39.52 -40.98
CA LYS A 253 -5.49 40.35 -42.09
C LYS A 253 -6.92 40.75 -41.74
N ALA A 254 -7.08 41.99 -41.27
CA ALA A 254 -8.38 42.63 -41.19
C ALA A 254 -8.92 42.83 -42.61
N GLU A 255 -9.87 42.00 -43.02
CA GLU A 255 -10.67 42.24 -44.22
C GLU A 255 -11.49 43.52 -44.01
N SER A 256 -11.14 44.56 -44.77
CA SER A 256 -12.00 45.73 -44.99
C SER A 256 -12.88 45.44 -46.21
N PRO A 257 -14.19 45.78 -46.19
CA PRO A 257 -15.08 45.52 -47.31
C PRO A 257 -14.98 46.66 -48.32
N THR A 258 -14.38 46.40 -49.48
CA THR A 258 -14.52 47.29 -50.64
C THR A 258 -15.62 46.71 -51.54
N GLU A 259 -16.72 47.43 -51.57
CA GLU A 259 -17.90 47.21 -52.39
C GLU A 259 -17.58 47.42 -53.88
N THR A 260 -18.07 46.47 -54.68
CA THR A 260 -17.94 46.28 -56.13
C THR A 260 -18.69 47.30 -56.99
N ALA A 261 -18.17 47.54 -58.21
CA ALA A 261 -18.97 47.37 -59.44
C ALA A 261 -18.10 47.07 -60.70
N PRO A 262 -18.63 46.29 -61.69
CA PRO A 262 -17.88 45.63 -62.79
C PRO A 262 -18.16 46.32 -64.19
N PRO A 263 -17.77 45.87 -65.43
CA PRO A 263 -17.76 44.47 -65.95
C PRO A 263 -16.77 44.05 -67.06
N SER A 264 -16.83 42.75 -67.40
CA SER A 264 -16.58 42.13 -68.73
C SER A 264 -15.10 41.85 -69.11
N ILE A 265 -14.61 40.73 -69.67
CA ILE A 265 -15.13 39.64 -70.54
C ILE A 265 -14.30 38.35 -70.27
N ALA A 266 -14.87 37.18 -70.57
CA ALA A 266 -14.33 35.81 -70.44
C ALA A 266 -13.08 35.47 -71.32
N PRO A 267 -12.40 34.32 -71.10
CA PRO A 267 -10.97 34.05 -71.32
C PRO A 267 -10.66 33.25 -72.62
N PRO A 268 -9.40 32.85 -72.92
CA PRO A 268 -8.93 31.52 -72.46
C PRO A 268 -7.40 31.29 -72.25
N LEU A 269 -7.12 30.44 -71.26
CA LEU A 269 -6.19 29.28 -71.21
C LEU A 269 -4.65 29.41 -71.11
N ALA A 270 -4.16 28.69 -70.07
CA ALA A 270 -2.85 28.04 -69.85
C ALA A 270 -1.63 28.96 -69.63
N TYR A 271 -0.81 28.83 -68.58
CA TYR A 271 -0.21 27.62 -68.02
C TYR A 271 0.05 27.72 -66.50
N GLU A 272 -0.11 26.56 -65.87
CA GLU A 272 0.63 25.94 -64.76
C GLU A 272 1.38 26.77 -63.69
N ASP A 273 0.97 26.43 -62.47
CA ASP A 273 1.77 26.11 -61.29
C ASP A 273 1.95 27.17 -60.20
N SER A 274 1.76 26.66 -58.98
CA SER A 274 1.94 27.27 -57.65
C SER A 274 0.76 28.03 -57.02
N SER A 275 0.34 27.48 -55.88
CA SER A 275 -0.28 28.17 -54.73
C SER A 275 -1.76 28.55 -54.83
N THR A 276 -2.62 27.80 -54.13
CA THR A 276 -3.73 28.31 -53.29
C THR A 276 -4.48 27.16 -52.57
N PRO A 277 -4.39 27.03 -51.24
CA PRO A 277 -5.44 26.38 -50.46
C PRO A 277 -6.45 27.44 -50.03
N GLY A 278 -7.66 27.39 -50.58
CA GLY A 278 -8.73 28.31 -50.18
C GLY A 278 -9.61 28.70 -51.35
N SER A 279 -10.52 27.80 -51.71
CA SER A 279 -11.77 28.20 -52.36
C SER A 279 -12.93 27.69 -51.49
N PRO A 280 -14.09 28.36 -51.54
CA PRO A 280 -14.94 28.62 -50.38
C PRO A 280 -15.69 27.36 -49.93
N GLU A 281 -15.63 27.04 -48.63
CA GLU A 281 -16.49 26.04 -48.02
C GLU A 281 -17.95 26.42 -48.27
N SER A 282 -18.62 25.67 -49.14
CA SER A 282 -20.07 25.77 -49.32
C SER A 282 -20.76 25.44 -47.99
N ILE A 283 -21.87 26.10 -47.69
CA ILE A 283 -22.63 25.81 -46.47
C ILE A 283 -23.05 24.33 -46.39
N GLU A 284 -23.26 23.69 -47.54
CA GLU A 284 -23.61 22.28 -47.62
C GLU A 284 -22.46 21.36 -47.19
N THR A 285 -21.20 21.72 -47.51
CA THR A 285 -20.03 20.95 -47.07
C THR A 285 -19.79 21.11 -45.57
N ALA A 286 -20.00 22.33 -45.05
CA ALA A 286 -19.94 22.60 -43.62
C ALA A 286 -21.01 21.83 -42.83
N LEU A 287 -22.25 21.77 -43.32
CA LEU A 287 -23.32 21.00 -42.68
C LEU A 287 -23.10 19.48 -42.76
N ALA A 288 -22.48 18.98 -43.83
CA ALA A 288 -22.10 17.57 -43.93
C ALA A 288 -20.99 17.20 -42.92
N GLU A 289 -20.00 18.06 -42.74
CA GLU A 289 -18.94 17.90 -41.74
C GLU A 289 -19.49 17.94 -40.31
N VAL A 290 -20.45 18.83 -40.03
CA VAL A 290 -21.16 18.89 -38.75
C VAL A 290 -21.86 17.56 -38.43
N ARG A 291 -22.49 16.92 -39.41
CA ARG A 291 -23.13 15.61 -39.21
C ARG A 291 -22.12 14.51 -38.88
N ASP A 292 -20.97 14.50 -39.53
CA ASP A 292 -19.87 13.56 -39.23
C ASP A 292 -19.30 13.79 -37.83
N LEU A 293 -19.09 15.05 -37.42
CA LEU A 293 -18.65 15.42 -36.08
C LEU A 293 -19.66 15.00 -34.99
N VAL A 294 -20.96 15.11 -35.26
CA VAL A 294 -22.03 14.63 -34.36
C VAL A 294 -21.98 13.11 -34.19
N LEU A 295 -21.77 12.35 -35.27
CA LEU A 295 -21.63 10.89 -35.21
C LEU A 295 -20.41 10.48 -34.35
N ARG A 296 -19.29 11.20 -34.50
CA ARG A 296 -18.07 10.97 -33.72
C ARG A 296 -18.18 11.43 -32.26
N GLY A 297 -19.21 12.21 -31.92
CA GLY A 297 -19.40 12.75 -30.57
C GLY A 297 -18.62 14.01 -30.27
N GLU A 298 -18.07 14.65 -31.31
CA GLU A 298 -17.32 15.89 -31.22
C GLU A 298 -18.27 17.10 -31.29
N PHE A 299 -19.27 17.14 -30.42
CA PHE A 299 -20.34 18.15 -30.44
C PHE A 299 -19.82 19.58 -30.30
N THR A 300 -18.75 19.78 -29.52
CA THR A 300 -18.12 21.10 -29.36
C THR A 300 -17.55 21.63 -30.67
N LYS A 301 -16.91 20.75 -31.48
CA LYS A 301 -16.38 21.14 -32.80
C LYS A 301 -17.50 21.37 -33.79
N ALA A 302 -18.54 20.53 -33.76
CA ALA A 302 -19.73 20.69 -34.59
C ALA A 302 -20.43 22.04 -34.32
N LYS A 303 -20.62 22.41 -33.05
CA LYS A 303 -21.18 23.71 -32.65
C LYS A 303 -20.30 24.88 -33.07
N PHE A 304 -18.98 24.76 -32.89
CA PHE A 304 -18.03 25.79 -33.30
C PHE A 304 -18.07 26.05 -34.82
N LEU A 305 -18.10 24.98 -35.62
CA LEU A 305 -18.20 25.06 -37.08
C LEU A 305 -19.51 25.76 -37.50
N LEU A 306 -20.64 25.38 -36.90
CA LEU A 306 -21.92 26.05 -37.15
C LEU A 306 -21.90 27.53 -36.73
N LEU A 307 -21.26 27.87 -35.61
CA LEU A 307 -21.11 29.26 -35.15
C LEU A 307 -20.27 30.09 -36.15
N GLN A 308 -19.21 29.50 -36.69
CA GLN A 308 -18.38 30.12 -37.72
C GLN A 308 -19.20 30.39 -39.00
N GLN A 309 -20.04 29.45 -39.42
CA GLN A 309 -20.92 29.66 -40.57
C GLN A 309 -22.05 30.67 -40.26
N ARG A 310 -22.53 30.74 -39.00
CA ARG A 310 -23.55 31.71 -38.56
C ARG A 310 -23.06 33.16 -38.65
N ILE A 311 -21.77 33.38 -38.40
CA ILE A 311 -21.11 34.69 -38.55
C ILE A 311 -20.98 35.05 -40.05
N ARG A 312 -20.70 34.06 -40.90
CA ARG A 312 -20.58 34.25 -42.36
C ARG A 312 -21.94 34.50 -43.03
N PHE A 313 -23.01 33.90 -42.53
CA PHE A 313 -24.38 34.04 -43.07
C PHE A 313 -25.33 34.58 -42.00
N PRO A 314 -25.32 35.91 -41.76
CA PRO A 314 -26.11 36.52 -40.69
C PRO A 314 -27.62 36.54 -40.96
N GLN A 315 -28.04 36.54 -42.24
CA GLN A 315 -29.45 36.55 -42.68
C GLN A 315 -29.64 35.72 -43.96
N GLY A 316 -30.77 35.01 -44.07
CA GLY A 316 -31.16 34.24 -45.25
C GLY A 316 -31.60 32.80 -44.94
N PRO A 317 -32.05 32.03 -45.96
CA PRO A 317 -32.42 30.62 -45.79
C PRO A 317 -31.25 29.74 -45.30
N GLN A 318 -30.01 30.18 -45.55
CA GLN A 318 -28.78 29.59 -45.03
C GLN A 318 -28.69 29.67 -43.49
N THR A 319 -29.13 30.79 -42.93
CA THR A 319 -29.14 31.02 -41.49
C THR A 319 -30.13 30.09 -40.79
N GLU A 320 -31.32 29.91 -41.37
CA GLU A 320 -32.32 28.98 -40.84
C GLU A 320 -31.82 27.52 -40.87
N ALA A 321 -31.07 27.15 -41.92
CA ALA A 321 -30.45 25.83 -42.02
C ALA A 321 -29.35 25.62 -40.95
N ILE A 322 -28.55 26.64 -40.64
CA ILE A 322 -27.54 26.61 -39.57
C ILE A 322 -28.21 26.54 -38.19
N ASP A 323 -29.24 27.35 -37.95
CA ASP A 323 -29.98 27.38 -36.68
C ASP A 323 -30.78 26.07 -36.47
N ALA A 324 -31.23 25.41 -37.54
CA ALA A 324 -31.81 24.06 -37.48
C ALA A 324 -30.74 23.01 -37.15
N ALA A 325 -29.59 23.04 -37.81
CA ALA A 325 -28.49 22.12 -37.55
C ALA A 325 -27.93 22.27 -36.13
N MET A 326 -27.90 23.49 -35.58
CA MET A 326 -27.45 23.74 -34.20
C MET A 326 -28.38 23.06 -33.18
N ARG A 327 -29.69 23.15 -33.40
CA ARG A 327 -30.69 22.43 -32.59
C ARG A 327 -30.55 20.91 -32.70
N GLU A 328 -30.26 20.39 -33.90
CA GLU A 328 -30.02 18.94 -34.08
C GLU A 328 -28.77 18.46 -33.31
N VAL A 329 -27.69 19.24 -33.32
CA VAL A 329 -26.46 18.94 -32.57
C VAL A 329 -26.73 18.96 -31.06
N GLU A 330 -27.51 19.93 -30.57
CA GLU A 330 -27.90 20.02 -29.16
C GLU A 330 -28.77 18.83 -28.73
N LEU A 331 -29.79 18.48 -29.51
CA LEU A 331 -30.64 17.31 -29.24
C LEU A 331 -29.84 16.00 -29.30
N ALA A 332 -28.88 15.89 -30.22
CA ALA A 332 -28.00 14.72 -30.31
C ALA A 332 -27.05 14.62 -29.12
N GLN A 333 -26.54 15.76 -28.63
CA GLN A 333 -25.71 15.83 -27.43
C GLN A 333 -26.53 15.45 -26.19
N GLU A 334 -27.69 16.07 -25.98
CA GLU A 334 -28.58 15.78 -24.85
C GLU A 334 -29.02 14.31 -24.84
N LYS A 335 -29.35 13.74 -26.01
CA LYS A 335 -29.68 12.31 -26.13
C LYS A 335 -28.51 11.41 -25.74
N ARG A 336 -27.27 11.79 -26.07
CA ARG A 336 -26.07 11.01 -25.72
C ARG A 336 -25.68 11.18 -24.26
N GLU A 337 -25.90 12.36 -23.68
CA GLU A 337 -25.75 12.64 -22.25
C GLU A 337 -26.79 11.87 -21.42
N LEU A 338 -28.05 11.87 -21.82
CA LEU A 338 -29.11 11.07 -21.19
C LEU A 338 -28.84 9.56 -21.29
N ALA A 339 -28.28 9.08 -22.40
CA ALA A 339 -27.87 7.68 -22.54
C ALA A 339 -26.63 7.35 -21.69
N ARG A 340 -25.72 8.31 -21.47
CA ARG A 340 -24.60 8.19 -20.55
C ARG A 340 -25.06 8.12 -19.10
N ASP A 341 -26.01 8.96 -18.70
CA ASP A 341 -26.60 8.98 -17.36
C ASP A 341 -27.44 7.73 -17.06
N ARG A 342 -28.02 7.11 -18.09
CA ARG A 342 -28.70 5.80 -18.00
C ARG A 342 -27.74 4.60 -18.07
N GLY A 343 -26.45 4.83 -18.26
CA GLY A 343 -25.43 3.77 -18.33
C GLY A 343 -25.44 2.95 -19.63
N GLU A 344 -26.11 3.41 -20.68
CA GLU A 344 -26.24 2.69 -21.96
C GLU A 344 -25.09 2.97 -22.95
N LEU A 345 -24.30 4.02 -22.72
CA LEU A 345 -23.17 4.43 -23.57
C LEU A 345 -21.94 4.80 -22.71
N LEU A 346 -21.35 3.81 -22.04
CA LEU A 346 -19.93 3.89 -21.70
C LEU A 346 -19.13 3.56 -22.97
N PRO A 347 -18.04 4.29 -23.29
CA PRO A 347 -17.05 3.71 -24.20
C PRO A 347 -16.65 2.37 -23.57
N GLU A 348 -16.76 1.27 -24.33
CA GLU A 348 -16.27 -0.02 -23.88
C GLU A 348 -14.82 0.19 -23.45
N LYS A 349 -14.56 0.23 -22.14
CA LYS A 349 -13.20 0.08 -21.62
C LYS A 349 -12.68 -1.16 -22.31
N SER A 350 -11.52 -1.04 -22.95
CA SER A 350 -10.96 -2.20 -23.64
C SER A 350 -10.85 -3.36 -22.65
N GLU A 351 -11.00 -4.61 -23.09
CA GLU A 351 -10.87 -5.76 -22.18
C GLU A 351 -9.56 -5.69 -21.38
N ASP A 352 -8.51 -5.10 -21.94
CA ASP A 352 -7.21 -4.90 -21.31
C ASP A 352 -7.23 -3.80 -20.22
N GLU A 353 -7.99 -2.73 -20.39
CA GLU A 353 -8.21 -1.71 -19.34
C GLU A 353 -9.02 -2.27 -18.17
N LEU A 354 -10.06 -3.07 -18.44
CA LEU A 354 -10.83 -3.76 -17.40
C LEU A 354 -9.98 -4.80 -16.66
N ARG A 355 -9.11 -5.52 -17.38
CA ARG A 355 -8.18 -6.49 -16.77
C ARG A 355 -7.13 -5.81 -15.90
N THR A 356 -6.57 -4.68 -16.34
CA THR A 356 -5.56 -3.94 -15.58
C THR A 356 -6.14 -3.29 -14.33
N GLU A 357 -7.32 -2.68 -14.42
CA GLU A 357 -8.02 -2.12 -13.25
C GLU A 357 -8.38 -3.22 -12.24
N LYS A 358 -8.89 -4.36 -12.72
CA LYS A 358 -9.15 -5.52 -11.85
C LYS A 358 -7.88 -6.04 -11.18
N ALA A 359 -6.77 -6.16 -11.92
CA ALA A 359 -5.49 -6.59 -11.37
C ALA A 359 -4.93 -5.61 -10.32
N MET A 360 -5.09 -4.29 -10.51
CA MET A 360 -4.69 -3.29 -9.52
C MET A 360 -5.51 -3.41 -8.24
N LEU A 361 -6.85 -3.51 -8.34
CA LEU A 361 -7.72 -3.68 -7.18
C LEU A 361 -7.42 -4.99 -6.42
N GLU A 362 -7.13 -6.07 -7.13
CA GLU A 362 -6.70 -7.34 -6.54
C GLU A 362 -5.37 -7.19 -5.79
N SER A 363 -4.41 -6.46 -6.36
CA SER A 363 -3.11 -6.19 -5.73
C SER A 363 -3.24 -5.37 -4.44
N GLU A 364 -4.09 -4.34 -4.43
CA GLU A 364 -4.35 -3.52 -3.25
C GLU A 364 -5.00 -4.33 -2.13
N ARG A 365 -6.00 -5.15 -2.47
CA ARG A 365 -6.66 -6.03 -1.49
C ARG A 365 -5.70 -7.07 -0.93
N LEU A 366 -4.76 -7.57 -1.74
CA LEU A 366 -3.70 -8.47 -1.27
C LEU A 366 -2.72 -7.77 -0.32
N ILE A 367 -2.35 -6.51 -0.58
CA ILE A 367 -1.50 -5.72 0.32
C ILE A 367 -2.18 -5.53 1.68
N LEU A 368 -3.48 -5.23 1.69
CA LEU A 368 -4.25 -5.12 2.94
C LEU A 368 -4.27 -6.45 3.71
N ALA A 369 -4.47 -7.57 3.02
CA ALA A 369 -4.43 -8.88 3.65
C ALA A 369 -3.05 -9.21 4.26
N LYS A 370 -1.95 -8.87 3.57
CA LYS A 370 -0.58 -9.02 4.11
C LYS A 370 -0.40 -8.21 5.40
N LYS A 371 -0.83 -6.95 5.40
CA LYS A 371 -0.78 -6.08 6.58
C LYS A 371 -1.55 -6.66 7.77
N LEU A 372 -2.72 -7.28 7.53
CA LEU A 372 -3.49 -7.95 8.58
C LEU A 372 -2.76 -9.17 9.16
N VAL A 373 -2.01 -9.93 8.34
CA VAL A 373 -1.15 -11.04 8.82
C VAL A 373 0.02 -10.52 9.65
N GLU A 374 0.65 -9.42 9.25
CA GLU A 374 1.74 -8.78 10.00
C GLU A 374 1.28 -8.24 11.36
N GLN A 375 0.07 -7.70 11.43
CA GLN A 375 -0.56 -7.20 12.66
C GLN A 375 -1.13 -8.31 13.55
N GLU A 376 -0.89 -9.59 13.22
CA GLU A 376 -1.42 -10.76 13.92
C GLU A 376 -2.96 -10.84 14.00
N ASN A 377 -3.66 -10.10 13.13
CA ASN A 377 -5.11 -10.14 12.98
C ASN A 377 -5.49 -11.25 11.97
N PHE A 378 -5.14 -12.49 12.33
CA PHE A 378 -5.24 -13.64 11.44
C PHE A 378 -6.69 -14.01 11.07
N THR A 379 -7.67 -13.72 11.92
CA THR A 379 -9.09 -13.97 11.63
C THR A 379 -9.60 -13.15 10.45
N GLU A 380 -9.29 -11.85 10.46
CA GLU A 380 -9.71 -10.94 9.40
C GLU A 380 -8.89 -11.16 8.12
N ALA A 381 -7.59 -11.44 8.27
CA ALA A 381 -6.72 -11.79 7.15
C ALA A 381 -7.25 -13.01 6.37
N VAL A 382 -7.62 -14.09 7.06
CA VAL A 382 -8.16 -15.30 6.41
C VAL A 382 -9.47 -15.01 5.69
N ALA A 383 -10.38 -14.22 6.30
CA ALA A 383 -11.66 -13.87 5.66
C ALA A 383 -11.46 -13.07 4.36
N ARG A 384 -10.53 -12.10 4.35
CA ARG A 384 -10.20 -11.31 3.15
C ARG A 384 -9.56 -12.17 2.06
N LEU A 385 -8.70 -13.11 2.44
CA LEU A 385 -8.07 -14.04 1.49
C LEU A 385 -9.08 -15.05 0.93
N ASP A 386 -10.07 -15.46 1.72
CA ASP A 386 -11.19 -16.29 1.27
C ASP A 386 -12.11 -15.57 0.27
N GLU A 387 -12.29 -14.26 0.43
CA GLU A 387 -13.01 -13.44 -0.56
C GLU A 387 -12.22 -13.36 -1.88
N LEU A 388 -10.94 -13.02 -1.83
CA LEU A 388 -10.07 -12.97 -3.01
C LEU A 388 -10.03 -14.31 -3.75
N GLN A 389 -9.96 -15.42 -3.02
CA GLN A 389 -9.95 -16.75 -3.62
C GLN A 389 -11.30 -17.10 -4.28
N ARG A 390 -12.43 -16.66 -3.71
CA ARG A 390 -13.78 -16.87 -4.28
C ARG A 390 -14.04 -16.03 -5.52
N GLU A 391 -13.45 -14.84 -5.59
CA GLU A 391 -13.61 -13.89 -6.71
C GLU A 391 -12.75 -14.24 -7.94
N GLY A 392 -12.00 -15.35 -7.88
CA GLY A 392 -11.20 -15.88 -8.99
C GLY A 392 -9.71 -15.53 -8.93
N SER A 393 -9.26 -14.79 -7.91
CA SER A 393 -7.86 -14.41 -7.68
C SER A 393 -7.09 -15.51 -6.95
N ALA A 394 -7.20 -16.75 -7.41
CA ALA A 394 -6.54 -17.93 -6.84
C ALA A 394 -5.04 -17.97 -7.20
N SER A 395 -4.32 -16.87 -6.99
CA SER A 395 -2.88 -16.84 -7.15
C SER A 395 -2.21 -17.74 -6.11
N ALA A 396 -1.08 -18.35 -6.46
CA ALA A 396 -0.30 -19.18 -5.54
C ALA A 396 0.10 -18.39 -4.27
N GLU A 397 0.26 -17.08 -4.39
CA GLU A 397 0.56 -16.17 -3.29
C GLU A 397 -0.62 -16.02 -2.32
N VAL A 398 -1.85 -15.85 -2.81
CA VAL A 398 -3.06 -15.80 -1.98
C VAL A 398 -3.24 -17.11 -1.21
N ALA A 399 -3.03 -18.25 -1.88
CA ALA A 399 -3.12 -19.57 -1.25
C ALA A 399 -2.08 -19.78 -0.15
N SER A 400 -0.82 -19.43 -0.41
CA SER A 400 0.29 -19.53 0.56
C SER A 400 0.07 -18.61 1.76
N LEU A 401 -0.33 -17.36 1.52
CA LEU A 401 -0.59 -16.39 2.59
C LEU A 401 -1.77 -16.83 3.46
N LYS A 402 -2.81 -17.40 2.85
CA LYS A 402 -3.96 -17.95 3.57
C LYS A 402 -3.56 -19.15 4.41
N GLU A 403 -2.80 -20.09 3.86
CA GLU A 403 -2.31 -21.25 4.61
C GLU A 403 -1.50 -20.79 5.84
N MET A 404 -0.56 -19.87 5.65
CA MET A 404 0.22 -19.28 6.75
C MET A 404 -0.66 -18.60 7.80
N ALA A 405 -1.62 -17.78 7.38
CA ALA A 405 -2.53 -17.08 8.29
C ALA A 405 -3.41 -18.06 9.08
N THR A 406 -3.94 -19.11 8.43
CA THR A 406 -4.72 -20.15 9.10
C THR A 406 -3.89 -20.93 10.09
N GLU A 407 -2.64 -21.27 9.78
CA GLU A 407 -1.75 -21.98 10.69
C GLU A 407 -1.46 -21.14 11.94
N LYS A 408 -1.12 -19.85 11.76
CA LYS A 408 -0.88 -18.91 12.86
C LYS A 408 -2.13 -18.73 13.73
N LEU A 409 -3.31 -18.61 13.12
CA LEU A 409 -4.58 -18.53 13.84
C LEU A 409 -4.83 -19.78 14.69
N ILE A 410 -4.66 -20.97 14.10
CA ILE A 410 -4.86 -22.25 14.81
C ILE A 410 -3.87 -22.38 15.97
N ASN A 411 -2.60 -22.01 15.78
CA ASN A 411 -1.61 -22.01 16.85
C ASN A 411 -1.99 -21.03 17.98
N LYS A 412 -2.46 -19.82 17.66
CA LYS A 412 -2.91 -18.81 18.63
C LYS A 412 -4.08 -19.31 19.48
N GLU A 413 -5.11 -19.85 18.84
CA GLU A 413 -6.29 -20.37 19.54
C GLU A 413 -5.98 -21.68 20.30
N ARG A 414 -5.11 -22.55 19.78
CA ARG A 414 -4.63 -23.74 20.51
C ARG A 414 -3.88 -23.34 21.78
N ASN A 415 -3.03 -22.31 21.70
CA ASN A 415 -2.32 -21.80 22.87
C ASN A 415 -3.29 -21.18 23.89
N ARG A 416 -4.34 -20.49 23.42
CA ARG A 416 -5.43 -19.99 24.28
C ARG A 416 -6.16 -21.14 25.00
N ALA A 417 -6.51 -22.20 24.28
CA ALA A 417 -7.12 -23.39 24.86
C ALA A 417 -6.17 -24.07 25.88
N ALA A 418 -4.87 -24.17 25.58
CA ALA A 418 -3.89 -24.72 26.49
C ALA A 418 -3.76 -23.89 27.78
N LYS A 419 -3.81 -22.56 27.70
CA LYS A 419 -3.83 -21.68 28.88
C LYS A 419 -5.04 -21.96 29.77
N LEU A 420 -6.24 -22.09 29.19
CA LEU A 420 -7.45 -22.44 29.94
C LEU A 420 -7.35 -23.82 30.61
N TYR A 421 -6.77 -24.80 29.91
CA TYR A 421 -6.52 -26.12 30.48
C TYR A 421 -5.55 -26.07 31.68
N LEU A 422 -4.46 -25.29 31.56
CA LEU A 422 -3.51 -25.11 32.67
C LEU A 422 -4.15 -24.39 33.86
N MET A 423 -4.99 -23.37 33.61
CA MET A 423 -5.78 -22.70 34.65
C MET A 423 -6.72 -23.69 35.34
N ALA A 424 -7.42 -24.53 34.58
CA ALA A 424 -8.30 -25.57 35.12
C ALA A 424 -7.52 -26.58 36.00
N ARG A 425 -6.27 -26.88 35.66
CA ARG A 425 -5.43 -27.79 36.46
C ARG A 425 -5.00 -27.18 37.79
N ALA A 426 -4.81 -25.86 37.84
CA ALA A 426 -4.46 -25.13 39.06
C ALA A 426 -5.68 -24.80 39.94
N GLU A 427 -6.89 -24.87 39.37
CA GLU A 427 -8.13 -24.53 40.06
C GLU A 427 -8.55 -25.62 41.07
N THR A 428 -9.02 -25.19 42.23
CA THR A 428 -9.43 -26.08 43.33
C THR A 428 -10.94 -26.31 43.37
N ASP A 429 -11.72 -25.32 42.92
CA ASP A 429 -13.17 -25.43 42.77
C ASP A 429 -13.53 -26.34 41.59
N LEU A 430 -14.25 -27.43 41.87
CA LEU A 430 -14.63 -28.44 40.88
C LEU A 430 -15.55 -27.87 39.80
N SER A 431 -16.44 -26.93 40.14
CA SER A 431 -17.38 -26.33 39.17
C SER A 431 -16.63 -25.45 38.17
N LYS A 432 -15.76 -24.57 38.69
CA LYS A 432 -14.93 -23.69 37.85
C LYS A 432 -13.92 -24.47 37.01
N LYS A 433 -13.37 -25.56 37.57
CA LYS A 433 -12.50 -26.46 36.82
C LYS A 433 -13.24 -27.09 35.63
N GLU A 434 -14.49 -27.53 35.80
CA GLU A 434 -15.29 -28.06 34.69
C GLU A 434 -15.56 -26.99 33.62
N GLU A 435 -15.96 -25.78 34.01
CA GLU A 435 -16.20 -24.67 33.08
C GLU A 435 -14.96 -24.33 32.23
N LEU A 436 -13.78 -24.28 32.83
CA LEU A 436 -12.52 -24.00 32.14
C LEU A 436 -12.13 -25.13 31.18
N LEU A 437 -12.35 -26.39 31.56
CA LEU A 437 -12.10 -27.55 30.70
C LEU A 437 -13.07 -27.57 29.50
N VAL A 438 -14.36 -27.29 29.73
CA VAL A 438 -15.37 -27.18 28.67
C VAL A 438 -15.03 -26.03 27.72
N SER A 439 -14.61 -24.89 28.25
CA SER A 439 -14.20 -23.74 27.45
C SER A 439 -12.96 -24.04 26.59
N SER A 440 -11.95 -24.71 27.16
CA SER A 440 -10.76 -25.19 26.44
C SER A 440 -11.14 -26.16 25.33
N TYR A 441 -12.03 -27.11 25.62
CA TYR A 441 -12.53 -28.09 24.65
C TYR A 441 -13.30 -27.44 23.50
N ASN A 442 -14.18 -26.49 23.79
CA ASN A 442 -15.00 -25.81 22.79
C ASN A 442 -14.17 -24.99 21.81
N ILE A 443 -13.09 -24.33 22.27
CA ILE A 443 -12.16 -23.61 21.39
C ILE A 443 -11.52 -24.57 20.40
N LEU A 444 -10.99 -25.71 20.87
CA LEU A 444 -10.35 -26.69 19.99
C LEU A 444 -11.35 -27.34 19.03
N LYS A 445 -12.57 -27.62 19.48
CA LYS A 445 -13.65 -28.15 18.64
C LYS A 445 -13.99 -27.16 17.51
N ALA A 446 -14.14 -25.88 17.82
CA ALA A 446 -14.44 -24.85 16.84
C ALA A 446 -13.33 -24.72 15.77
N LEU A 447 -12.05 -24.98 16.13
CA LEU A 447 -10.96 -25.00 15.17
C LEU A 447 -11.06 -26.18 14.19
N LEU A 448 -11.46 -27.37 14.65
CA LEU A 448 -11.64 -28.53 13.78
C LEU A 448 -12.83 -28.35 12.83
N ASP A 449 -13.92 -27.76 13.34
CA ASP A 449 -15.13 -27.52 12.55
C ASP A 449 -14.87 -26.49 11.43
N LYS A 450 -14.06 -25.45 11.72
CA LYS A 450 -13.74 -24.39 10.75
C LYS A 450 -12.59 -24.73 9.80
N TYR A 451 -11.62 -25.53 10.24
CA TYR A 451 -10.40 -25.84 9.47
C TYR A 451 -10.13 -27.34 9.38
N PRO A 452 -11.01 -28.12 8.71
CA PRO A 452 -10.90 -29.58 8.66
C PRO A 452 -9.70 -30.08 7.85
N SER A 453 -9.12 -29.26 6.99
CA SER A 453 -7.98 -29.63 6.13
C SER A 453 -6.63 -29.11 6.66
N SER A 454 -6.58 -28.64 7.91
CA SER A 454 -5.35 -28.06 8.47
C SER A 454 -4.28 -29.12 8.75
N PRO A 455 -2.98 -28.84 8.49
CA PRO A 455 -1.89 -29.74 8.88
C PRO A 455 -1.75 -29.93 10.40
N LEU A 456 -2.35 -29.05 11.21
CA LEU A 456 -2.30 -29.10 12.68
C LEU A 456 -3.42 -29.94 13.31
N GLN A 457 -4.30 -30.54 12.51
CA GLN A 457 -5.48 -31.25 12.98
C GLN A 457 -5.17 -32.38 13.97
N LYS A 458 -4.10 -33.16 13.70
CA LYS A 458 -3.63 -34.22 14.61
C LYS A 458 -3.34 -33.69 16.01
N LYS A 459 -2.58 -32.58 16.11
CA LYS A 459 -2.23 -31.96 17.39
C LYS A 459 -3.45 -31.38 18.12
N VAL A 460 -4.41 -30.83 17.39
CA VAL A 460 -5.67 -30.33 17.98
C VAL A 460 -6.48 -31.49 18.55
N ASN A 461 -6.58 -32.60 17.83
CA ASN A 461 -7.24 -33.83 18.30
C ASN A 461 -6.56 -34.43 19.55
N ASP A 462 -5.23 -34.49 19.58
CA ASP A 462 -4.47 -35.00 20.74
C ASP A 462 -4.74 -34.16 22.00
N ASN A 463 -4.77 -32.83 21.87
CA ASN A 463 -5.11 -31.92 22.96
C ASN A 463 -6.57 -32.10 23.42
N MET A 464 -7.51 -32.25 22.48
CA MET A 464 -8.92 -32.51 22.79
C MET A 464 -9.12 -33.84 23.53
N ALA A 465 -8.39 -34.89 23.14
CA ALA A 465 -8.42 -36.17 23.84
C ALA A 465 -7.94 -36.03 25.29
N THR A 466 -6.83 -35.31 25.50
CA THR A 466 -6.30 -35.04 26.85
C THR A 466 -7.32 -34.29 27.72
N ILE A 467 -8.01 -33.30 27.17
CA ILE A 467 -9.04 -32.55 27.90
C ILE A 467 -10.26 -33.44 28.21
N LYS A 468 -10.69 -34.29 27.27
CA LYS A 468 -11.77 -35.26 27.48
C LYS A 468 -11.46 -36.23 28.62
N ASP A 469 -10.24 -36.74 28.68
CA ASP A 469 -9.82 -37.64 29.75
C ASP A 469 -9.86 -36.96 31.12
N GLU A 470 -9.42 -35.70 31.21
CA GLU A 470 -9.45 -34.93 32.45
C GLU A 470 -10.89 -34.59 32.88
N MET A 471 -11.78 -34.24 31.94
CA MET A 471 -13.21 -34.08 32.22
C MET A 471 -13.84 -35.39 32.72
N GLY A 472 -13.46 -36.54 32.14
CA GLY A 472 -13.90 -37.85 32.58
C GLY A 472 -13.45 -38.19 34.00
N ARG A 473 -12.22 -37.81 34.38
CA ARG A 473 -11.70 -37.97 35.75
C ARG A 473 -12.44 -37.08 36.75
N LEU A 474 -12.80 -35.86 36.35
CA LEU A 474 -13.56 -34.93 37.19
C LEU A 474 -14.95 -35.48 37.52
N LYS A 475 -15.67 -36.02 36.51
CA LYS A 475 -16.98 -36.66 36.70
C LYS A 475 -16.93 -37.86 37.65
N LYS A 476 -15.84 -38.64 37.61
CA LYS A 476 -15.62 -39.77 38.54
C LYS A 476 -15.26 -39.35 39.97
N ARG A 477 -14.84 -38.10 40.20
CA ARG A 477 -14.53 -37.55 41.53
C ARG A 477 -15.72 -36.82 42.15
N ALA A 478 -16.69 -36.41 41.33
CA ALA A 478 -17.93 -35.77 41.75
C ALA A 478 -19.06 -36.79 42.04
N GLN A 479 -18.90 -38.04 41.60
CA GLN A 479 -19.66 -39.23 42.05
C GLN A 479 -18.97 -39.85 43.26
#